data_AF-A0A380DK36-F1
#
_entry.id   AF-A0A380DK36-F1
#
_cell.length_a   1.000
_cell.length_b   1.000
_cell.length_c   1.000
_cell.angle_alpha   90.00
_cell.angle_beta   90.00
_cell.angle_gamma   90.00
#
_symmetry.space_group_name_H-M   'P 1'
#
loop_
_entity.id
_entity.type
_entity.pdbx_description
1 polymer ?
#
loop_
_entity_poly.entity_id
_entity_poly.type
_entity_poly.pdbx_seq_one_letter_code
_entity_poly.pdbx_strand_id
1 'polypeptide(L)'
;MRKVKATSGATGEEFEALKKKAREMGATTKFSASDSAEALNYMALAGWDSKQMMEGLSGVMDLAAASGEELGAVSDIVTDGLTAFGLKAKDSGHLRTF
;
A
#
# COMPACT_ATOMS: atom_id res chain seq x y z
N MET A 1 -3.49 -1.16 -11.71
CA MET A 1 -3.91 -2.59 -11.66
C MET A 1 -3.12 -3.54 -12.56
N ARG A 2 -2.93 -3.30 -13.87
CA ARG A 2 -2.10 -4.21 -14.71
C ARG A 2 -0.66 -4.36 -14.21
N LYS A 3 -0.05 -3.25 -13.78
CA LYS A 3 1.30 -3.23 -13.16
C LYS A 3 1.33 -4.02 -11.84
N VAL A 4 0.41 -3.73 -10.92
CA VAL A 4 0.25 -4.47 -9.65
C VAL A 4 0.19 -5.98 -9.87
N LYS A 5 -0.60 -6.47 -10.85
CA LYS A 5 -0.70 -7.90 -11.16
C LYS A 5 0.63 -8.52 -11.58
N ALA A 6 1.41 -7.79 -12.38
CA ALA A 6 2.68 -8.27 -12.90
C ALA A 6 3.79 -8.25 -11.84
N THR A 7 3.79 -7.23 -10.97
CA THR A 7 4.84 -7.02 -9.97
C THR A 7 4.61 -7.84 -8.68
N SER A 8 3.35 -8.00 -8.25
CA SER A 8 3.03 -8.68 -6.98
C SER A 8 3.08 -10.21 -7.04
N GLY A 9 2.99 -10.80 -8.25
CA GLY A 9 2.81 -12.25 -8.40
C GLY A 9 1.46 -12.79 -7.87
N ALA A 10 0.52 -11.91 -7.52
CA ALA A 10 -0.78 -12.27 -6.95
C ALA A 10 -1.61 -13.16 -7.90
N THR A 11 -2.14 -14.25 -7.36
CA THR A 11 -3.07 -15.14 -8.07
C THR A 11 -4.44 -14.49 -8.25
N GLY A 12 -5.31 -15.04 -9.10
CA GLY A 12 -6.58 -14.41 -9.49
C GLY A 12 -7.46 -13.94 -8.32
N GLU A 13 -7.54 -14.71 -7.24
CA GLU A 13 -8.31 -14.36 -6.04
C GLU A 13 -7.62 -13.25 -5.21
N GLU A 14 -6.31 -13.34 -5.00
CA GLU A 14 -5.53 -12.33 -4.29
C GLU A 14 -5.54 -10.99 -5.02
N PHE A 15 -5.46 -11.03 -6.36
CA PHE A 15 -5.53 -9.84 -7.18
C PHE A 15 -6.90 -9.17 -7.14
N GLU A 16 -8.00 -9.94 -7.16
CA GLU A 16 -9.33 -9.36 -7.00
C GLU A 16 -9.54 -8.80 -5.58
N ALA A 17 -8.95 -9.42 -4.55
CA ALA A 17 -8.95 -8.88 -3.19
C ALA A 17 -8.19 -7.54 -3.09
N LEU A 18 -6.98 -7.46 -3.67
CA LEU A 18 -6.20 -6.21 -3.77
C LEU A 18 -6.95 -5.12 -4.53
N LYS A 19 -7.62 -5.48 -5.63
CA LYS A 19 -8.44 -4.56 -6.43
C LYS A 19 -9.67 -4.07 -5.67
N LYS A 20 -10.34 -4.95 -4.92
CA LYS A 20 -11.45 -4.58 -4.04
C LYS A 20 -10.97 -3.61 -2.97
N LYS A 21 -9.83 -3.89 -2.34
CA LYS A 21 -9.24 -3.02 -1.32
C LYS A 21 -8.87 -1.66 -1.89
N ALA A 22 -8.21 -1.60 -3.05
CA ALA A 22 -7.90 -0.34 -3.72
C ALA A 22 -9.15 0.50 -4.04
N ARG A 23 -10.27 -0.13 -4.42
CA ARG A 23 -11.54 0.57 -4.64
C ARG A 23 -12.19 1.06 -3.34
N GLU A 24 -12.15 0.24 -2.30
CA GLU A 24 -12.64 0.61 -0.98
C GLU A 24 -11.87 1.81 -0.43
N MET A 25 -10.54 1.75 -0.46
CA MET A 25 -9.69 2.86 -0.02
C MET A 25 -9.88 4.11 -0.89
N GLY A 26 -10.08 3.93 -2.20
CA GLY A 26 -10.41 5.01 -3.11
C GLY A 26 -11.78 5.65 -2.88
N ALA A 27 -12.65 5.01 -2.08
CA ALA A 27 -13.97 5.52 -1.71
C ALA A 27 -14.00 6.06 -0.27
N THR A 28 -13.16 5.53 0.62
CA THR A 28 -13.13 5.91 2.04
C THR A 28 -12.08 6.95 2.39
N THR A 29 -11.09 7.18 1.52
CA THR A 29 -10.03 8.19 1.71
C THR A 29 -10.16 9.33 0.71
N LYS A 30 -9.29 10.34 0.80
CA LYS A 30 -9.25 11.44 -0.20
C LYS A 30 -8.72 10.99 -1.56
N PHE A 31 -8.09 9.82 -1.63
CA PHE A 31 -7.39 9.31 -2.81
C PHE A 31 -8.34 8.54 -3.72
N SER A 32 -8.02 8.45 -5.01
CA SER A 32 -8.79 7.66 -5.97
C SER A 32 -8.40 6.18 -5.93
N ALA A 33 -9.23 5.34 -6.55
CA ALA A 33 -8.91 3.93 -6.75
C ALA A 33 -7.66 3.71 -7.62
N SER A 34 -7.33 4.67 -8.49
CA SER A 34 -6.10 4.66 -9.30
C SER A 34 -4.88 4.91 -8.44
N ASP A 35 -4.96 5.89 -7.54
CA ASP A 35 -3.87 6.21 -6.61
C ASP A 35 -3.63 5.03 -5.66
N SER A 36 -4.71 4.46 -5.11
CA SER A 36 -4.63 3.25 -4.28
C SER A 36 -3.94 2.09 -5.01
N ALA A 37 -4.21 1.93 -6.31
CA ALA A 37 -3.57 0.92 -7.14
C ALA A 37 -2.09 1.23 -7.44
N GLU A 38 -1.70 2.50 -7.37
CA GLU A 38 -0.32 2.93 -7.53
C GLU A 38 0.49 2.69 -6.25
N ALA A 39 -0.07 2.99 -5.07
CA ALA A 39 0.51 2.61 -3.78
C ALA A 39 0.76 1.09 -3.69
N LEU A 40 -0.22 0.28 -4.10
CA LEU A 40 -0.05 -1.18 -4.19
C LEU A 40 1.09 -1.59 -5.14
N ASN A 41 1.34 -0.82 -6.21
CA ASN A 41 2.43 -1.11 -7.12
C ASN A 41 3.78 -0.80 -6.47
N TYR A 42 3.90 0.29 -5.71
CA TYR A 42 5.10 0.61 -4.93
C TYR A 42 5.39 -0.45 -3.86
N MET A 43 4.36 -0.90 -3.13
CA MET A 43 4.52 -1.99 -2.17
C MET A 43 4.98 -3.29 -2.84
N ALA A 44 4.43 -3.63 -4.00
CA ALA A 44 4.88 -4.79 -4.77
C ALA A 44 6.34 -4.63 -5.25
N LEU A 45 6.75 -3.43 -5.67
CA LEU A 45 8.14 -3.13 -6.05
C LEU A 45 9.09 -3.23 -4.86
N ALA A 46 8.62 -2.87 -3.66
CA ALA A 46 9.33 -3.05 -2.40
C ALA A 46 9.42 -4.52 -1.94
N GLY A 47 8.89 -5.46 -2.74
CA GLY A 47 8.94 -6.89 -2.47
C GLY A 47 7.88 -7.39 -1.49
N TRP A 48 6.81 -6.63 -1.26
CA TRP A 48 5.73 -7.05 -0.37
C TRP A 48 4.83 -8.08 -1.05
N ASP A 49 4.39 -9.08 -0.28
CA ASP A 49 3.41 -10.06 -0.74
C ASP A 49 1.96 -9.50 -0.70
N SER A 50 1.04 -10.19 -1.37
CA SER A 50 -0.37 -9.78 -1.48
C SER A 50 -1.05 -9.52 -0.14
N LYS A 51 -0.70 -10.27 0.92
CA LYS A 51 -1.28 -10.07 2.25
C LYS A 51 -0.71 -8.83 2.93
N GLN A 52 0.61 -8.65 2.87
CA GLN A 52 1.29 -7.46 3.40
C GLN A 52 0.74 -6.19 2.74
N MET A 53 0.52 -6.23 1.43
CA MET A 53 -0.14 -5.17 0.69
C MET A 53 -1.57 -4.89 1.18
N MET A 54 -2.40 -5.92 1.38
CA MET A 54 -3.77 -5.73 1.87
C MET A 54 -3.83 -5.15 3.28
N GLU A 55 -2.92 -5.56 4.16
CA GLU A 55 -2.85 -5.07 5.55
C GLU A 55 -2.27 -3.65 5.60
N GLY A 56 -1.18 -3.39 4.87
CA GLY A 56 -0.46 -2.12 4.92
C GLY A 56 -1.04 -0.99 4.07
N LEU A 57 -1.85 -1.26 3.04
CA LEU A 57 -2.42 -0.23 2.17
C LEU A 57 -3.21 0.82 2.97
N SER A 58 -3.97 0.39 3.98
CA SER A 58 -4.72 1.30 4.84
C SER A 58 -3.80 2.27 5.58
N GLY A 59 -2.75 1.77 6.23
CA GLY A 59 -1.79 2.60 6.95
C GLY A 59 -1.02 3.58 6.04
N VAL A 60 -0.63 3.14 4.84
CA VAL A 60 0.04 4.03 3.87
C VAL A 60 -0.88 5.15 3.42
N MET A 61 -2.15 4.84 3.15
CA MET A 61 -3.12 5.84 2.71
C MET A 61 -3.55 6.78 3.83
N ASP A 62 -3.70 6.28 5.05
CA ASP A 62 -3.99 7.11 6.21
C ASP A 62 -2.82 8.06 6.53
N LEU A 63 -1.58 7.55 6.45
CA LEU A 63 -0.39 8.39 6.60
C LEU A 63 -0.32 9.45 5.50
N ALA A 64 -0.61 9.09 4.25
CA ALA A 64 -0.60 10.04 3.14
C ALA A 64 -1.72 11.09 3.27
N ALA A 65 -2.88 10.68 3.78
CA ALA A 65 -3.97 11.60 4.07
C ALA A 65 -3.58 12.58 5.21
N ALA A 66 -2.88 12.08 6.24
CA ALA A 66 -2.43 12.86 7.39
C ALA A 66 -1.25 13.80 7.07
N SER A 67 -0.28 13.37 6.25
CA SER A 67 0.85 14.20 5.82
C SER A 67 0.44 15.27 4.80
N GLY A 68 -0.67 15.04 4.09
CA GLY A 68 -1.13 15.91 3.02
C GLY A 68 -0.31 15.77 1.72
N GLU A 69 0.70 14.91 1.72
CA GLU A 69 1.59 14.67 0.58
C GLU A 69 0.95 13.81 -0.51
N GLU A 70 1.57 13.85 -1.69
CA GLU A 70 1.24 12.99 -2.82
C GLU A 70 1.47 11.52 -2.45
N LEU A 71 0.50 10.66 -2.81
CA LEU A 71 0.53 9.25 -2.44
C LEU A 71 1.77 8.52 -2.95
N GLY A 72 2.33 8.94 -4.09
CA GLY A 72 3.59 8.40 -4.61
C GLY A 72 4.78 8.71 -3.70
N ALA A 73 4.89 9.94 -3.19
CA ALA A 73 5.97 10.33 -2.27
C ALA A 73 5.86 9.58 -0.93
N VAL A 74 4.64 9.45 -0.40
CA VAL A 74 4.41 8.73 0.86
C VAL A 74 4.60 7.23 0.68
N SER A 75 4.22 6.69 -0.48
CA SER A 75 4.47 5.28 -0.79
C SER A 75 5.96 5.00 -0.84
N ASP A 76 6.76 5.81 -1.55
CA ASP A 76 8.23 5.69 -1.56
C ASP A 76 8.81 5.84 -0.14
N ILE A 77 8.39 6.85 0.64
CA ILE A 77 8.88 7.06 2.02
C ILE A 77 8.54 5.88 2.93
N VAL A 78 7.33 5.31 2.82
CA VAL A 78 6.93 4.18 3.67
C VAL A 78 7.58 2.89 3.21
N THR A 79 7.70 2.66 1.90
CA THR A 79 8.36 1.46 1.38
C THR A 79 9.86 1.50 1.63
N ASP A 80 10.51 2.64 1.42
CA ASP A 80 11.93 2.84 1.69
C ASP A 80 12.19 2.89 3.19
N GLY A 81 11.33 3.55 3.97
CA GLY A 81 11.42 3.61 5.43
C GLY A 81 11.30 2.23 6.08
N LEU A 82 10.27 1.45 5.72
CA LEU A 82 10.11 0.10 6.27
C LEU A 82 11.24 -0.84 5.82
N THR A 83 11.72 -0.71 4.58
CA THR A 83 12.86 -1.48 4.08
C THR A 83 14.18 -1.07 4.76
N ALA A 84 14.42 0.23 4.96
CA ALA A 84 15.63 0.78 5.58
C ALA A 84 15.73 0.48 7.07
N PHE A 85 14.59 0.39 7.77
CA PHE A 85 14.56 -0.05 9.16
C PHE A 85 14.73 -1.56 9.34
N GLY A 86 14.78 -2.35 8.26
CA GLY A 86 14.86 -3.83 8.34
C GLY A 86 13.61 -4.47 8.98
N LEU A 87 12.54 -3.67 9.14
CA LEU A 87 11.28 -4.08 9.75
C LEU A 87 10.35 -4.54 8.64
N LYS A 88 9.93 -5.81 8.71
CA LYS A 88 8.94 -6.35 7.77
C LYS A 88 7.62 -5.58 7.95
N ALA A 89 6.77 -5.55 6.91
CA ALA A 89 5.44 -4.93 6.90
C ALA A 89 4.48 -5.27 8.07
N LYS A 90 4.89 -6.13 9.01
CA LYS A 90 4.20 -6.45 10.26
C LYS A 90 4.34 -5.37 11.34
N ASP A 91 5.30 -4.44 11.22
CA ASP A 91 5.55 -3.43 12.26
C ASP A 91 4.86 -2.07 12.01
N SER A 92 4.34 -1.84 10.80
CA SER A 92 3.57 -0.62 10.49
C SER A 92 2.25 -0.51 11.27
N GLY A 93 1.73 -1.62 11.80
CA GLY A 93 0.60 -1.62 12.75
C GLY A 93 0.94 -1.09 14.14
N HIS A 94 2.22 -0.95 14.50
CA HIS A 94 2.67 -0.57 15.84
C HIS A 94 3.02 0.93 15.98
N LEU A 95 3.02 1.70 14.88
CA LEU A 95 3.29 3.15 14.91
C LEU A 95 2.13 3.98 15.50
N ARG A 96 1.05 3.34 15.96
CA ARG A 96 -0.10 3.99 16.62
C ARG A 96 0.09 4.12 18.14
N THR A 97 1.22 4.64 18.59
CA THR A 97 1.39 5.20 19.94
C THR A 97 2.68 6.01 19.96
N PHE A 98 2.60 7.31 19.63
CA PHE A 98 3.25 8.42 20.32
C PHE A 98 2.48 9.69 20.02
#